data_AF-A0A963S4Y0-F1
#
_entry.id   AF-A0A963S4Y0-F1
#
_cell.length_a   1.000
_cell.length_b   1.000
_cell.length_c   1.000
_cell.angle_alpha   90.00
_cell.angle_beta   90.00
_cell.angle_gamma   90.00
#
_symmetry.space_group_name_H-M   'P 1'
#
loop_
_entity.id
_entity.type
_entity.pdbx_description
1 polymer ?
#
loop_
_entity_poly.entity_id
_entity_poly.type
_entity_poly.pdbx_seq_one_letter_code
_entity_poly.pdbx_strand_id
1 'polypeptide(L)'
;DAVLFVTPEYNRSVPGALKNAIDVGSRPYGDSSWSGRPAAIMSISPGAIGGFGANHHLRQSMVFLDMPLLQQPEAYVGNGFSLFDDDGAIASDSTRKFFGDFIAAFANWIERVSR
;
A
#
# COMPACT_ATOMS: atom_id res chain seq x y z
N ASP A 1 0.52 8.97 -13.56
CA ASP A 1 1.39 8.65 -12.41
C ASP A 1 0.58 8.26 -11.20
N ALA A 2 1.13 7.42 -10.32
CA ALA A 2 0.42 6.86 -9.17
C ALA A 2 1.39 6.46 -8.04
N VAL A 3 0.88 6.14 -6.85
CA VAL A 3 1.70 5.76 -5.68
C VAL A 3 1.24 4.41 -5.12
N LEU A 4 2.16 3.44 -5.03
CA LEU A 4 1.93 2.20 -4.28
C LEU A 4 2.65 2.26 -2.94
N PHE A 5 1.89 2.23 -1.85
CA PHE A 5 2.45 2.11 -0.50
C PHE A 5 2.63 0.63 -0.15
N VAL A 6 3.85 0.25 0.23
CA VAL A 6 4.15 -1.08 0.79
C VAL A 6 4.66 -0.90 2.21
N THR A 7 3.95 -1.45 3.20
CA THR A 7 4.24 -1.17 4.61
C THR A 7 4.21 -2.43 5.48
N PRO A 8 5.17 -2.61 6.41
CA PRO A 8 4.96 -3.50 7.54
C PRO A 8 3.97 -2.86 8.53
N GLU A 9 3.55 -3.62 9.54
CA GLU A 9 2.82 -3.11 10.71
C GLU A 9 3.71 -3.09 11.94
N TYR A 10 3.92 -1.91 12.52
CA TYR A 10 4.63 -1.73 13.79
C TYR A 10 3.63 -1.34 14.86
N ASN A 11 3.48 -2.18 15.89
CA ASN A 11 2.61 -1.94 17.05
C ASN A 11 1.18 -1.49 16.65
N ARG A 12 0.53 -2.24 15.77
CA ARG A 12 -0.84 -1.97 15.27
C ARG A 12 -0.98 -0.74 14.38
N SER A 13 0.11 -0.17 13.86
CA SER A 13 0.06 1.02 13.01
C SER A 13 1.15 1.04 11.94
N VAL A 14 1.10 2.09 11.11
CA VAL A 14 2.12 2.42 10.12
C VAL A 14 3.45 2.76 10.78
N PRO A 15 4.60 2.36 10.22
CA PRO A 15 5.91 2.79 10.68
C PRO A 15 6.04 4.32 10.66
N GLY A 16 6.65 4.88 11.70
CA GLY A 16 6.86 6.33 11.82
C GLY A 16 7.65 6.93 10.64
N ALA A 17 8.62 6.19 10.09
CA ALA A 17 9.39 6.64 8.93
C ALA A 17 8.51 6.85 7.69
N LEU A 18 7.58 5.92 7.41
CA LEU A 18 6.65 6.05 6.28
C LEU A 18 5.66 7.20 6.52
N LYS A 19 5.11 7.32 7.73
CA LYS A 19 4.22 8.43 8.08
C LYS A 19 4.92 9.79 7.96
N ASN A 20 6.19 9.88 8.37
CA ASN A 20 6.98 11.09 8.22
C ASN A 20 7.22 11.45 6.74
N ALA A 21 7.49 10.48 5.87
CA ALA A 21 7.62 10.74 4.43
C ALA A 21 6.32 11.31 3.83
N ILE A 22 5.17 10.76 4.24
CA ILE A 22 3.84 11.29 3.88
C ILE A 22 3.68 12.73 4.38
N ASP A 23 4.05 13.00 5.63
CA ASP A 23 3.94 14.33 6.23
C ASP A 23 4.81 15.36 5.50
N VAL A 24 6.05 15.01 5.15
CA VAL A 24 6.94 15.87 4.37
C VAL A 24 6.33 16.19 3.00
N GLY A 25 5.84 15.18 2.26
CA GLY A 25 5.23 15.41 0.94
C GLY A 25 3.89 16.14 0.98
N SER A 26 3.24 16.23 2.15
CA SER A 26 1.96 16.95 2.31
C SER A 26 2.13 18.46 2.43
N ARG A 27 3.38 18.94 2.46
CA ARG A 27 3.74 20.33 2.72
C ARG A 27 4.54 20.93 1.54
N PRO A 28 4.50 22.27 1.36
CA PRO A 28 3.82 23.27 2.18
C PRO A 28 2.29 23.27 2.05
N TYR A 29 1.60 24.01 2.93
CA TYR A 29 0.13 24.07 2.90
C TYR A 29 -0.37 24.59 1.54
N GLY A 30 -1.30 23.86 0.92
CA GLY A 30 -1.83 24.17 -0.41
C GLY A 30 -1.02 23.62 -1.58
N ASP A 31 0.13 22.98 -1.33
CA ASP A 31 1.03 22.43 -2.36
C ASP A 31 1.43 20.98 -2.02
N SER A 32 0.40 20.17 -1.71
CA SER A 32 0.60 18.76 -1.39
C SER A 32 1.03 18.00 -2.64
N SER A 33 2.13 17.24 -2.55
CA SER A 33 2.57 16.34 -3.61
C SER A 33 1.63 15.15 -3.83
N TRP A 34 0.64 14.95 -2.96
CA TRP A 34 -0.21 13.77 -2.94
C TRP A 34 -1.57 13.97 -3.62
N SER A 35 -2.12 15.18 -3.61
CA SER A 35 -3.52 15.44 -4.04
C SER A 35 -3.75 14.99 -5.48
N GLY A 36 -4.89 14.33 -5.70
CA GLY A 36 -5.31 13.78 -6.98
C GLY A 36 -4.53 12.54 -7.43
N ARG A 37 -3.44 12.14 -6.76
CA ARG A 37 -2.62 11.00 -7.21
C ARG A 37 -3.31 9.68 -6.87
N PRO A 38 -3.62 8.83 -7.87
CA PRO A 38 -4.14 7.49 -7.61
C PRO A 38 -3.18 6.70 -6.73
N ALA A 39 -3.71 5.93 -5.78
CA ALA A 39 -2.88 5.15 -4.87
C ALA A 39 -3.44 3.77 -4.56
N ALA A 40 -2.57 2.89 -4.05
CA ALA A 40 -2.94 1.62 -3.47
C ALA A 40 -2.03 1.31 -2.27
N ILE A 41 -2.48 0.42 -1.40
CA ILE A 41 -1.74 0.03 -0.19
C ILE A 41 -1.66 -1.49 -0.11
N MET A 42 -0.44 -2.01 0.00
CA MET A 42 -0.14 -3.37 0.37
C MET A 42 0.52 -3.37 1.74
N SER A 43 -0.01 -4.17 2.67
CA SER A 43 0.61 -4.36 3.98
C SER A 43 1.14 -5.78 4.12
N ILE A 44 2.20 -5.92 4.90
CA ILE A 44 2.86 -7.21 5.15
C ILE A 44 3.12 -7.40 6.64
N SER A 45 2.96 -8.62 7.14
CA SER A 45 3.35 -9.00 8.50
C SER A 45 3.82 -10.46 8.55
N PRO A 46 4.72 -10.81 9.47
CA PRO A 46 4.96 -12.21 9.80
C PRO A 46 3.69 -12.93 10.29
N GLY A 47 2.78 -12.21 10.97
CA GLY A 47 1.53 -12.75 11.45
C GLY A 47 0.45 -12.84 10.36
N ALA A 48 -0.52 -13.74 10.55
CA ALA A 48 -1.58 -14.01 9.58
C ALA A 48 -2.48 -12.80 9.24
N ILE A 49 -2.56 -11.79 10.12
CA ILE A 49 -3.36 -10.57 9.90
C ILE A 49 -2.80 -9.71 8.76
N GLY A 50 -1.52 -9.87 8.38
CA GLY A 50 -0.96 -9.23 7.19
C GLY A 50 -0.90 -7.69 7.25
N GLY A 51 -0.86 -7.12 8.46
CA GLY A 51 -0.72 -5.67 8.66
C GLY A 51 -1.99 -4.84 8.42
N PHE A 52 -3.17 -5.45 8.62
CA PHE A 52 -4.48 -4.81 8.54
C PHE A 52 -4.55 -3.43 9.21
N GLY A 53 -4.00 -3.28 10.44
CA GLY A 53 -4.05 -2.03 11.19
C GLY A 53 -3.25 -0.92 10.49
N ALA A 54 -2.02 -1.22 10.07
CA ALA A 54 -1.21 -0.28 9.30
C ALA A 54 -1.86 0.14 7.98
N ASN A 55 -2.50 -0.81 7.26
CA ASN A 55 -3.21 -0.52 6.02
C ASN A 55 -4.35 0.48 6.26
N HIS A 56 -5.20 0.23 7.23
CA HIS A 56 -6.33 1.09 7.54
C HIS A 56 -5.91 2.46 8.10
N HIS A 57 -4.86 2.54 8.92
CA HIS A 57 -4.34 3.82 9.39
C HIS A 57 -3.78 4.67 8.25
N LEU A 58 -3.14 4.07 7.23
CA LEU A 58 -2.75 4.80 6.03
C LEU A 58 -3.97 5.34 5.28
N ARG A 59 -5.01 4.52 5.07
CA ARG A 59 -6.24 4.94 4.36
C ARG A 59 -6.84 6.22 4.95
N GLN A 60 -6.86 6.35 6.28
CA GLN A 60 -7.36 7.56 6.95
C GLN A 60 -6.59 8.83 6.53
N SER A 61 -5.26 8.75 6.47
CA SER A 61 -4.43 9.89 6.04
C SER A 61 -4.62 10.22 4.56
N MET A 62 -4.73 9.19 3.71
CA MET A 62 -4.90 9.36 2.27
C MET A 62 -6.23 10.03 1.90
N VAL A 63 -7.29 9.80 2.68
CA VAL A 63 -8.57 10.50 2.53
C VAL A 63 -8.39 12.01 2.70
N PHE A 64 -7.67 12.44 3.73
CA PHE A 64 -7.39 13.87 3.94
C PHE A 64 -6.49 14.46 2.85
N LEU A 65 -5.51 13.68 2.38
CA LEU A 65 -4.57 14.08 1.34
C LEU A 65 -5.16 14.03 -0.08
N ASP A 66 -6.46 13.77 -0.21
CA ASP A 66 -7.19 13.76 -1.47
C ASP A 66 -6.59 12.77 -2.49
N MET A 67 -6.19 11.58 -2.02
CA MET A 67 -5.66 10.53 -2.88
C MET A 67 -6.75 9.50 -3.25
N PRO A 68 -7.05 9.30 -4.55
CA PRO A 68 -7.95 8.24 -4.98
C PRO A 68 -7.38 6.84 -4.72
N LEU A 69 -7.76 6.23 -3.60
CA LEU A 69 -7.27 4.91 -3.19
C LEU A 69 -8.04 3.76 -3.84
N LEU A 70 -7.31 2.75 -4.32
CA LEU A 70 -7.85 1.44 -4.67
C LEU A 70 -8.50 0.79 -3.43
N GLN A 71 -9.79 0.49 -3.52
CA GLN A 71 -10.55 -0.11 -2.42
C GLN A 71 -10.52 -1.64 -2.45
N GLN A 72 -10.58 -2.24 -3.64
CA GLN A 72 -10.57 -3.68 -3.85
C GLN A 72 -9.71 -4.03 -5.07
N PRO A 73 -8.99 -5.17 -5.06
CA PRO A 73 -8.85 -6.09 -3.92
C PRO A 73 -8.01 -5.48 -2.78
N GLU A 74 -8.28 -5.90 -1.55
CA GLU A 74 -7.41 -5.61 -0.40
C GLU A 74 -6.14 -6.46 -0.46
N ALA A 75 -5.02 -5.92 0.05
CA ALA A 75 -3.74 -6.62 0.10
C ALA A 75 -3.14 -6.65 1.50
N TYR A 76 -3.53 -7.68 2.24
CA TYR A 76 -3.02 -8.02 3.57
C TYR A 76 -2.16 -9.29 3.46
N VAL A 77 -0.85 -9.12 3.39
CA VAL A 77 0.09 -10.21 3.14
C VAL A 77 0.60 -10.76 4.46
N GLY A 78 0.01 -11.87 4.91
CA GLY A 78 0.48 -12.62 6.09
C GLY A 78 1.70 -13.49 5.79
N ASN A 79 2.29 -14.06 6.85
CA ASN A 79 3.42 -15.01 6.77
C ASN A 79 4.63 -14.47 6.00
N GLY A 80 4.94 -13.17 6.20
CA GLY A 80 5.96 -12.45 5.41
C GLY A 80 7.33 -13.11 5.30
N PHE A 81 7.75 -13.87 6.32
CA PHE A 81 9.04 -14.57 6.32
C PHE A 81 9.13 -15.75 5.34
N SER A 82 8.00 -16.23 4.82
CA SER A 82 7.95 -17.35 3.87
C SER A 82 7.55 -16.91 2.45
N LEU A 83 7.52 -15.60 2.19
CA LEU A 83 7.11 -15.08 0.88
C LEU A 83 8.19 -15.24 -0.19
N PHE A 84 9.46 -15.23 0.23
CA PHE A 84 10.61 -15.29 -0.66
C PHE A 84 11.41 -16.56 -0.40
N ASP A 85 11.95 -17.14 -1.46
CA ASP A 85 12.94 -18.24 -1.39
C ASP A 85 14.34 -17.69 -1.11
N ASP A 86 15.32 -18.59 -1.00
CA ASP A 86 16.71 -18.26 -0.70
C ASP A 86 17.39 -17.39 -1.79
N ASP A 87 16.85 -17.42 -3.02
CA ASP A 87 17.31 -16.59 -4.14
C ASP A 87 16.60 -15.21 -4.17
N GLY A 88 15.69 -14.96 -3.22
CA GLY A 88 14.90 -13.73 -3.11
C GLY A 88 13.72 -13.66 -4.09
N ALA A 89 13.38 -14.74 -4.77
CA ALA A 89 12.20 -14.82 -5.64
C ALA A 89 10.95 -15.19 -4.84
N ILE A 90 9.77 -14.85 -5.37
CA ILE A 90 8.49 -15.20 -4.72
C ILE A 90 8.35 -16.73 -4.69
N ALA A 91 8.27 -17.29 -3.49
CA ALA A 91 8.33 -18.72 -3.21
C ALA A 91 7.08 -19.52 -3.64
N SER A 92 5.94 -18.83 -3.86
CA SER A 92 4.66 -19.47 -4.17
C SER A 92 4.00 -18.87 -5.40
N ASP A 93 3.54 -19.73 -6.31
CA ASP A 93 2.75 -19.34 -7.49
C ASP A 93 1.43 -18.67 -7.11
N SER A 94 0.81 -19.05 -5.98
CA SER A 94 -0.42 -18.41 -5.52
C SER A 94 -0.18 -16.96 -5.08
N THR A 95 0.93 -16.70 -4.39
CA THR A 95 1.35 -15.35 -4.00
C THR A 95 1.70 -14.52 -5.23
N ARG A 96 2.43 -15.12 -6.18
CA ARG A 96 2.77 -14.47 -7.46
C ARG A 96 1.50 -14.09 -8.24
N LYS A 97 0.52 -15.00 -8.31
CA LYS A 97 -0.77 -14.73 -8.94
C LYS A 97 -1.51 -13.60 -8.22
N PHE A 98 -1.58 -13.64 -6.89
CA PHE A 98 -2.24 -12.60 -6.10
C PHE A 98 -1.62 -11.21 -6.35
N PHE A 99 -0.29 -11.09 -6.34
CA PHE A 99 0.38 -9.83 -6.67
C PHE A 99 0.13 -9.39 -8.11
N GLY A 100 0.12 -10.32 -9.07
CA GLY A 100 -0.24 -10.03 -10.45
C GLY A 100 -1.65 -9.47 -10.58
N ASP A 101 -2.64 -10.11 -9.95
CA ASP A 101 -4.03 -9.68 -9.95
C ASP A 101 -4.20 -8.31 -9.27
N PHE A 102 -3.52 -8.07 -8.15
CA PHE A 102 -3.55 -6.79 -7.44
C PHE A 102 -2.94 -5.65 -8.29
N ILE A 103 -1.78 -5.88 -8.92
CA ILE A 103 -1.14 -4.90 -9.79
C ILE A 103 -2.02 -4.61 -11.01
N ALA A 104 -2.65 -5.63 -11.61
CA ALA A 104 -3.58 -5.43 -12.72
C ALA A 104 -4.81 -4.61 -12.29
N ALA A 105 -5.37 -4.87 -11.11
CA ALA A 105 -6.47 -4.08 -10.56
C ALA A 105 -6.04 -2.62 -10.29
N PHE A 106 -4.83 -2.40 -9.77
CA PHE A 106 -4.31 -1.05 -9.56
C PHE A 106 -4.06 -0.32 -10.87
N ALA A 107 -3.50 -0.98 -11.89
CA ALA A 107 -3.33 -0.38 -13.22
C ALA A 107 -4.68 0.07 -13.82
N ASN A 108 -5.70 -0.79 -13.75
CA ASN A 108 -7.05 -0.44 -14.20
C ASN A 108 -7.67 0.72 -13.40
N TRP A 109 -7.37 0.79 -12.09
CA TRP A 109 -7.83 1.89 -11.25
C TRP A 109 -7.19 3.22 -11.64
N ILE A 110 -5.88 3.23 -11.89
CA ILE A 110 -5.15 4.42 -12.35
C ILE A 110 -5.82 4.99 -13.61
N GLU A 111 -6.11 4.14 -14.60
CA GLU A 111 -6.80 4.54 -15.84
C GLU A 111 -8.21 5.09 -15.60
N ARG A 112 -8.91 4.59 -14.57
CA ARG A 112 -10.27 5.01 -14.25
C ARG A 112 -10.32 6.38 -13.58
N VAL A 113 -9.38 6.70 -12.72
CA VAL A 113 -9.40 7.93 -11.91
C VAL A 113 -8.49 9.04 -12.43
N SER A 114 -7.65 8.77 -13.44
CA SER A 114 -6.81 9.79 -14.09
C SER A 114 -7.48 10.48 -15.28
N ARG A 115 -8.77 10.22 -15.51
CA ARG A 115 -9.58 10.82 -16.59
C ARG A 115 -10.40 12.00 -16.11
#